data_AF-A0A7R9PQ34-F1
#
_entry.id   AF-A0A7R9PQ34-F1
#
_cell.length_a   1.000
_cell.length_b   1.000
_cell.length_c   1.000
_cell.angle_alpha   90.00
_cell.angle_beta   90.00
_cell.angle_gamma   90.00
#
_symmetry.space_group_name_H-M   'P 1'
#
loop_
_entity.id
_entity.type
_entity.pdbx_description
1 polymer ?
#
loop_
_entity_poly.entity_id
_entity_poly.type
_entity_poly.pdbx_seq_one_letter_code
_entity_poly.pdbx_strand_id
1 'polypeptide(L)' 'MVRGEGRVNLDFVHLNRLNNVFIIGKVTKPYVSLPRGKGVKLSIAEERDKRLAAKAASS' A
#
# COMPACT_ATOMS: atom_id res chain seq x y z
N MET A 1 -7.16 27.67 2.54
CA MET A 1 -6.36 27.04 3.61
C MET A 1 -6.35 25.54 3.34
N VAL A 2 -5.22 25.01 2.84
CA VAL A 2 -5.12 23.66 2.27
C VAL A 2 -5.02 22.62 3.38
N ARG A 3 -5.81 21.53 3.26
CA ARG A 3 -5.88 20.36 4.14
C ARG A 3 -4.50 19.94 4.68
N GLY A 4 -4.36 19.95 6.01
CA GLY A 4 -3.29 19.23 6.69
C GLY A 4 -3.64 17.75 6.79
N GLU A 5 -3.10 16.93 5.91
CA GLU A 5 -3.10 15.48 6.07
C GLU A 5 -2.00 15.09 7.06
N GLY A 6 -2.39 14.91 8.33
CA GLY A 6 -1.59 14.18 9.29
C GLY A 6 -1.51 12.73 8.84
N ARG A 7 -0.32 12.29 8.41
CA ARG A 7 -0.02 10.90 8.09
C ARG A 7 -0.42 10.03 9.29
N VAL A 8 -1.46 9.22 9.12
CA VAL A 8 -1.75 8.10 10.01
C VAL A 8 -0.58 7.11 9.90
N ASN A 9 0.08 6.78 11.02
CA ASN A 9 1.04 5.68 11.04
C ASN A 9 0.26 4.38 10.81
N LEU A 10 0.53 3.72 9.67
CA LEU A 10 -0.15 2.51 9.20
C LEU A 10 0.61 1.26 9.69
N ASP A 11 0.63 1.04 11.00
CA ASP A 11 1.18 -0.21 11.56
C ASP A 11 0.13 -1.33 11.45
N PHE A 12 -0.04 -1.90 10.25
CA PHE A 12 -1.02 -2.97 10.05
C PHE A 12 -0.45 -4.35 10.39
N VAL A 13 -0.78 -4.86 11.58
CA VAL A 13 -0.45 -6.23 11.99
C VAL A 13 -1.50 -7.21 11.46
N HIS A 14 -1.05 -8.28 10.80
CA HIS A 14 -1.90 -9.35 10.28
C HIS A 14 -1.30 -10.73 10.56
N LEU A 15 -2.15 -11.76 10.62
CA LEU A 15 -1.76 -13.14 10.87
C LEU A 15 -1.89 -13.98 9.59
N ASN A 16 -0.92 -14.85 9.35
CA ASN A 16 -0.93 -15.82 8.25
C ASN A 16 -0.33 -17.15 8.70
N ARG A 17 -0.63 -18.23 7.97
CA ARG A 17 0.08 -19.50 8.13
C ARG A 17 1.50 -19.38 7.56
N LEU A 18 2.47 -20.09 8.15
CA LEU A 18 3.87 -20.06 7.68
C LEU A 18 4.04 -20.49 6.23
N ASN A 19 3.19 -21.39 5.73
CA ASN A 19 3.19 -21.79 4.31
C ASN A 19 2.91 -20.63 3.34
N ASN A 20 2.34 -19.53 3.82
CA ASN A 20 2.01 -18.37 3.00
C ASN A 20 3.04 -17.24 3.16
N VAL A 21 4.15 -17.45 3.88
CA VAL A 21 5.18 -16.45 4.16
C VAL A 21 6.45 -16.76 3.37
N PHE A 22 6.87 -15.82 2.53
CA PHE A 22 8.08 -15.93 1.70
C PHE A 22 9.01 -14.74 1.94
N ILE A 23 10.29 -15.00 2.20
CA ILE A 23 11.31 -13.96 2.40
C ILE A 23 11.86 -13.53 1.03
N ILE A 24 11.68 -12.26 0.68
CA ILE A 24 12.03 -11.72 -0.65
C ILE A 24 13.20 -10.72 -0.63
N GLY A 25 13.84 -10.50 0.53
CA GLY A 25 14.95 -9.55 0.66
C GLY A 25 15.28 -9.19 2.11
N LYS A 26 16.16 -8.22 2.28
CA LYS A 26 16.55 -7.67 3.60
C LYS A 26 16.19 -6.20 3.67
N VAL A 27 15.53 -5.80 4.76
CA VAL A 27 15.21 -4.41 5.14
C VAL A 27 14.61 -3.62 3.97
N THR A 28 15.42 -2.86 3.23
CA THR A 28 15.00 -1.99 2.12
C THR A 28 15.37 -2.51 0.73
N LYS A 29 16.13 -3.61 0.62
CA LYS A 29 16.63 -4.14 -0.65
C LYS A 29 15.99 -5.49 -0.99
N PRO A 30 14.95 -5.51 -1.84
CA PRO A 30 14.36 -6.75 -2.33
C PRO A 30 15.32 -7.43 -3.32
N TYR A 31 15.30 -8.76 -3.35
CA TYR A 31 16.06 -9.58 -4.31
C TYR A 31 15.35 -9.73 -5.66
N VAL A 32 14.08 -9.32 -5.74
CA VAL A 32 13.24 -9.37 -6.93
C VAL A 32 12.56 -8.02 -7.17
N SER A 33 12.20 -7.74 -8.43
CA SER A 33 11.44 -6.53 -8.76
C SER A 33 10.02 -6.64 -8.21
N LEU A 34 9.55 -5.58 -7.54
CA LEU A 34 8.19 -5.51 -7.02
C LEU A 34 7.22 -4.89 -8.03
N PRO A 35 5.97 -5.39 -8.13
CA PRO A 35 4.90 -4.76 -8.89
C PRO A 35 4.55 -3.36 -8.37
N ARG A 36 3.78 -2.59 -9.17
CA ARG A 36 3.28 -1.25 -8.78
C ARG A 36 2.56 -1.34 -7.43
N GLY A 37 2.95 -0.47 -6.49
CA GLY A 37 2.40 -0.47 -5.13
C GLY A 37 3.17 -1.30 -4.11
N LYS A 38 4.28 -1.98 -4.50
CA LYS A 38 5.23 -2.65 -3.59
C LYS A 38 4.60 -3.65 -2.59
N GLY A 39 3.42 -4.19 -2.91
CA GLY A 39 2.68 -5.11 -2.02
C GLY A 39 1.97 -4.43 -0.84
N VAL A 40 1.88 -3.09 -0.82
CA VAL A 40 1.15 -2.35 0.21
C VAL A 40 -0.34 -2.38 -0.11
N LYS A 41 -1.13 -2.97 0.78
CA LYS A 41 -2.59 -2.93 0.70
C LYS A 41 -3.09 -1.63 1.30
N LEU A 42 -3.77 -0.83 0.49
CA LEU A 42 -4.45 0.37 0.95
C LEU A 42 -5.73 0.02 1.72
N SER A 43 -6.12 0.90 2.62
CA SER A 43 -7.44 0.81 3.25
C SER A 43 -8.54 1.03 2.21
N ILE A 44 -9.76 0.59 2.54
CA ILE A 44 -10.92 0.72 1.65
C ILE A 44 -11.18 2.19 1.28
N ALA A 45 -10.99 3.11 2.23
CA ALA A 45 -11.15 4.54 2.00
C ALA A 45 -10.09 5.08 1.02
N GLU A 46 -8.82 4.76 1.24
CA GLU A 46 -7.72 5.20 0.37
C GLU A 46 -7.86 4.65 -1.05
N GLU A 47 -8.26 3.38 -1.21
CA GLU A 47 -8.49 2.78 -2.52
C GLU A 47 -9.68 3.44 -3.25
N ARG A 48 -10.74 3.81 -2.51
CA ARG A 48 -11.88 4.55 -3.07
C ARG A 48 -11.43 5.91 -3.61
N ASP A 49 -10.70 6.66 -2.81
CA ASP A 49 -10.28 8.03 -3.17
C ASP A 49 -9.34 8.00 -4.38
N LYS A 50 -8.39 7.05 -4.39
CA LYS A 50 -7.51 6.80 -5.54
C LYS A 50 -8.31 6.47 -6.81
N ARG A 51 -9.35 5.63 -6.70
CA ARG A 51 -10.20 5.27 -7.84
C ARG A 51 -11.00 6.46 -8.37
N LEU A 52 -11.52 7.32 -7.49
CA LEU A 52 -12.26 8.53 -7.88
C LEU A 52 -11.34 9.55 -8.56
N ALA A 53 -10.14 9.76 -8.03
CA ALA A 53 -9.13 10.63 -8.63
C ALA A 53 -8.73 10.14 -10.04
N ALA A 54 -8.54 8.84 -10.22
CA ALA A 54 -8.23 8.25 -11.52
C ALA A 54 -9.34 8.47 -12.56
N LYS A 55 -10.61 8.32 -12.16
CA LYS A 55 -11.77 8.59 -13.04
C LYS A 55 -11.90 10.06 -13.43
N ALA A 56 -11.62 10.98 -12.50
CA ALA A 56 -11.65 12.40 -12.76
C ALA A 56 -10.52 12.84 -13.73
N ALA A 57 -9.36 12.19 -13.67
CA ALA A 57 -8.22 12.49 -14.54
C ALA A 57 -8.37 11.96 -15.99
N SER A 58 -9.32 11.04 -16.23
CA SER A 58 -9.60 10.47 -17.56
C SER A 58 -10.76 11.14 -18.29
N SER A 59 -11.36 12.18 -17.71
CA SER A 59 -12.46 12.95 -18.30
C SER A 59 -12.03 14.34 -18.71
#